data_AF-A0A939TYV5-F1
#
_entry.id   AF-A0A939TYV5-F1
#
_cell.length_a   1.000
_cell.length_b   1.000
_cell.length_c   1.000
_cell.angle_alpha   90.00
_cell.angle_beta   90.00
_cell.angle_gamma   90.00
#
_symmetry.space_group_name_H-M   'P 1'
#
loop_
_entity.id
_entity.type
_entity.pdbx_description
1 polymer ?
#
loop_
_entity_poly.entity_id
_entity_poly.type
_entity_poly.pdbx_seq_one_letter_code
_entity_poly.pdbx_strand_id
1 'polypeptide(L)' 'MELQTKVNIPKSSFRINATDRLLFVGSCFAENIGRRFVDNQFDAVVNPYGTMYNPA' A
#
# COMPACT_ATOMS: atom_id res chain seq x y z
N MET A 1 -1.54 -26.85 21.01
CA MET A 1 -0.57 -26.27 20.06
C MET A 1 -1.06 -24.88 19.70
N GLU A 2 -0.26 -23.85 19.92
CA GLU A 2 -0.59 -22.48 19.51
C GLU A 2 -0.03 -22.22 18.11
N LEU A 3 -0.90 -22.16 17.09
CA LEU A 3 -0.54 -21.97 15.67
C LEU A 3 -0.58 -20.50 15.22
N GLN A 4 -0.67 -19.56 16.16
CA GLN A 4 -0.81 -18.14 15.85
C GLN A 4 0.17 -17.32 16.69
N THR A 5 0.98 -16.52 16.01
CA THR A 5 1.82 -15.50 16.67
C THR A 5 0.95 -14.27 16.95
N LYS A 6 0.78 -13.94 18.22
CA LYS A 6 0.13 -12.69 18.62
C LYS A 6 1.10 -11.54 18.36
N VAL A 7 0.76 -10.66 17.43
CA VAL A 7 1.55 -9.47 17.09
C VAL A 7 0.85 -8.23 17.63
N ASN A 8 1.56 -7.41 18.41
CA ASN A 8 1.07 -6.10 18.80
C ASN A 8 1.30 -5.12 17.64
N ILE A 9 0.23 -4.51 17.13
CA ILE A 9 0.30 -3.55 16.02
C ILE A 9 -0.05 -2.16 16.58
N PRO A 10 0.95 -1.36 17.01
CA PRO A 10 0.69 0.00 17.47
C PRO A 10 0.19 0.87 16.30
N LYS A 11 -0.54 1.93 16.61
CA LYS A 11 -0.96 2.91 15.60
C LYS A 11 0.25 3.60 14.99
N SER A 12 0.22 3.82 13.69
CA SER A 12 1.21 4.66 12.99
C SER A 12 1.23 6.08 13.58
N SER A 13 2.40 6.72 13.57
CA SER A 13 2.59 8.12 13.97
C SER A 13 1.91 9.11 13.02
N PHE A 14 1.57 8.66 11.81
CA PHE A 14 0.87 9.45 10.80
C PHE A 14 -0.41 8.74 10.34
N ARG A 15 -1.30 9.51 9.73
CA ARG A 15 -2.53 9.03 9.10
C ARG A 15 -2.56 9.47 7.65
N ILE A 16 -3.25 8.69 6.83
CA ILE A 16 -3.52 9.01 5.44
C ILE A 16 -4.95 9.54 5.37
N ASN A 17 -5.11 10.75 4.86
CA ASN A 17 -6.40 11.39 4.59
C ASN A 17 -6.74 11.25 3.11
N ALA A 18 -8.01 11.40 2.75
CA ALA A 18 -8.48 11.30 1.37
C ALA A 18 -7.84 12.32 0.41
N THR A 19 -7.44 13.48 0.95
CA THR A 19 -6.81 14.58 0.22
C THR A 19 -5.28 14.48 0.13
N ASP A 20 -4.68 13.49 0.79
CA ASP A 20 -3.23 13.32 0.71
C ASP A 20 -2.87 12.78 -0.67
N ARG A 21 -1.81 13.34 -1.27
CA ARG A 21 -1.26 12.85 -2.55
C ARG A 21 -0.38 11.64 -2.30
N LEU A 22 -0.79 10.50 -2.84
CA LEU A 22 -0.16 9.19 -2.60
C LEU A 22 0.45 8.65 -3.89
N LEU A 23 1.65 8.08 -3.79
CA LEU A 23 2.27 7.30 -4.85
C LEU A 23 2.48 5.86 -4.37
N PHE A 24 1.90 4.92 -5.11
CA PHE A 24 2.10 3.49 -4.89
C PHE A 24 3.05 2.93 -5.95
N VAL A 25 4.21 2.46 -5.49
CA VAL A 25 5.27 1.93 -6.35
C VAL A 25 5.94 0.76 -5.64
N GLY A 26 6.16 -0.35 -6.33
CA GLY A 26 6.74 -1.55 -5.73
C GLY A 26 6.36 -2.82 -6.47
N SER A 27 6.30 -3.92 -5.73
CA SER A 27 5.83 -5.22 -6.23
C SER A 27 4.33 -5.19 -6.58
N CYS A 28 3.79 -6.33 -7.04
CA CYS A 28 2.35 -6.50 -7.28
C CYS A 28 1.48 -6.20 -6.05
N PHE A 29 2.05 -6.31 -4.84
CA PHE A 29 1.38 -5.90 -3.61
C PHE A 29 1.10 -4.39 -3.59
N ALA A 30 2.10 -3.57 -3.91
CA ALA A 30 1.94 -2.11 -3.95
C ALA A 30 0.90 -1.70 -5.00
N GLU A 31 0.88 -2.37 -6.15
CA GLU A 31 -0.11 -2.16 -7.21
C GLU A 31 -1.53 -2.46 -6.74
N ASN A 32 -1.75 -3.62 -6.11
CA ASN A 32 -3.07 -4.02 -5.64
C ASN A 32 -3.59 -3.14 -4.50
N ILE A 33 -2.73 -2.74 -3.57
CA ILE A 33 -3.11 -1.80 -2.51
C ILE A 33 -3.40 -0.42 -3.10
N GLY A 34 -2.55 0.08 -3.99
CA GLY A 34 -2.76 1.37 -4.64
C GLY A 34 -4.07 1.45 -5.42
N ARG A 35 -4.44 0.39 -6.16
CA ARG A 35 -5.75 0.31 -6.83
C ARG A 35 -6.92 0.48 -5.86
N ARG A 36 -6.85 -0.13 -4.67
CA ARG A 36 -7.90 0.06 -3.65
C ARG A 36 -8.03 1.51 -3.21
N PHE A 37 -6.93 2.26 -3.11
CA PHE A 37 -6.99 3.69 -2.78
C PHE A 37 -7.64 4.49 -3.91
N VAL A 38 -7.28 4.22 -5.16
CA VAL A 38 -7.92 4.83 -6.35
C VAL A 38 -9.41 4.51 -6.39
N ASP A 39 -9.79 3.24 -6.21
CA ASP A 39 -11.20 2.78 -6.23
C ASP A 39 -12.03 3.45 -5.12
N ASN A 40 -11.40 3.84 -4.01
CA ASN A 40 -12.01 4.58 -2.91
C ASN A 40 -11.83 6.10 -3.00
N GLN A 41 -11.50 6.63 -4.19
CA GLN A 41 -11.42 8.06 -4.49
C GLN A 41 -10.36 8.85 -3.69
N PHE A 42 -9.31 8.18 -3.21
CA PHE A 42 -8.13 8.89 -2.69
C PHE A 42 -7.34 9.52 -3.85
N ASP A 43 -6.64 10.61 -3.59
CA ASP A 43 -5.68 11.20 -4.53
C ASP A 43 -4.40 10.34 -4.62
N ALA A 44 -4.53 9.20 -5.29
CA ALA A 44 -3.50 8.18 -5.38
C ALA A 44 -3.11 7.90 -6.83
N VAL A 45 -1.81 7.75 -7.07
CA VAL A 45 -1.24 7.29 -8.32
C VAL A 45 -0.60 5.93 -8.11
N VAL A 46 -0.97 4.95 -8.93
CA VAL A 46 -0.27 3.66 -9.02
C VAL A 46 0.75 3.77 -10.15
N ASN A 47 1.98 3.29 -9.92
CA ASN A 47 3.06 3.33 -10.91
C ASN A 47 2.57 2.91 -12.32
N PRO A 48 2.55 3.83 -13.31
CA PRO A 48 2.00 3.55 -14.63
C PRO A 48 2.86 2.56 -15.44
N TYR A 49 4.11 2.35 -15.01
CA TYR A 49 5.01 1.36 -15.62
C TYR A 49 4.82 -0.06 -15.07
N GLY A 50 3.83 -0.26 -14.19
CA GLY A 50 3.47 -1.55 -13.63
C GLY A 50 4.33 -1.97 -12.43
N THR A 51 4.21 -3.25 -12.09
CA THR A 51 4.97 -3.88 -11.01
C THR A 51 6.48 -3.78 -11.25
N MET A 52 7.20 -3.26 -10.26
CA MET A 52 8.66 -3.23 -10.30
C MET A 52 9.22 -4.61 -9.94
N TYR A 53 10.16 -5.08 -10.76
CA TYR A 53 10.99 -6.23 -10.49
C TYR A 53 12.42 -5.74 -10.23
N ASN A 54 13.11 -6.34 -9.27
CA ASN A 54 14.52 -6.06 -9.07
C ASN A 54 15.29 -6.59 -10.29
N PRO A 55 15.94 -5.75 -11.11
CA PRO A 55 16.80 -6.25 -12.17
C PRO A 55 17.98 -6.97 -11.51
N ALA A 56 18.16 -8.24 -11.87
CA ALA A 56 19.32 -9.04 -11.50
C ALA A 56 20.48 -8.78 -12.48
#